data_AF-A0A0U1QY34-F1
#
_entry.id   AF-A0A0U1QY34-F1
#
_cell.length_a   1.000
_cell.length_b   1.000
_cell.length_c   1.000
_cell.angle_alpha   90.00
_cell.angle_beta   90.00
_cell.angle_gamma   90.00
#
_symmetry.space_group_name_H-M   'P 1'
#
loop_
_entity.id
_entity.type
_entity.pdbx_description
1 polymer ?
#
loop_
_entity_poly.entity_id
_entity_poly.type
_entity_poly.pdbx_seq_one_letter_code
_entity_poly.pdbx_strand_id
1 'polypeptide(L)'
;MSSLGADVMSSEEAKAYVQQWNGQDLSKIDVNSPGWTKFAAFASDPENQVAVASLGMLGKDLTKAALSYMGRNTSTATVSASSVGMKWGQGNMKQGMPWEDYVGKTLPVGSRLPPNFKTYDYFDRATGAVVSAKSLDTQTMAKLSNPNQVYSSIKKNIDVTAKFEKASLSGVTVNSSMITSKEVRLAVPVNTTKAQWTEINRAIEYGKNQGVKVTVTQVK
;
A
#
# COMPACT_ATOMS: atom_id res chain seq x y z
N MET A 1 -8.71 -2.72 -25.74
CA MET A 1 -8.07 -1.48 -25.29
C MET A 1 -7.94 -1.55 -23.78
N SER A 2 -6.77 -1.96 -23.29
CA SER A 2 -6.53 -2.25 -21.88
C SER A 2 -5.37 -1.38 -21.40
N SER A 3 -5.70 -0.32 -20.67
CA SER A 3 -4.85 0.32 -19.67
C SER A 3 -5.62 1.53 -19.14
N LEU A 4 -6.37 1.35 -18.06
CA LEU A 4 -6.67 2.48 -17.18
C LEU A 4 -5.31 2.92 -16.63
N GLY A 5 -4.81 4.01 -17.19
CA GLY A 5 -3.46 4.53 -16.97
C GLY A 5 -3.19 4.73 -15.48
N ALA A 6 -2.10 4.13 -15.03
CA ALA A 6 -1.40 4.56 -13.83
C ALA A 6 -0.11 5.22 -14.31
N ASP A 7 0.18 6.37 -13.71
CA ASP A 7 1.31 7.26 -13.95
C ASP A 7 2.63 6.61 -13.47
N VAL A 8 3.01 5.49 -14.09
CA VAL A 8 4.25 4.74 -13.84
C VAL A 8 5.36 5.35 -14.68
N MET A 9 6.50 5.65 -14.06
CA MET A 9 7.67 6.19 -14.75
C MET A 9 8.15 5.25 -15.85
N SER A 10 8.31 5.76 -17.07
CA SER A 10 8.89 5.02 -18.19
C SER A 10 10.40 4.86 -18.02
N SER A 11 10.99 3.93 -18.78
CA SER A 11 12.46 3.78 -18.84
C SER A 11 13.16 5.06 -19.30
N GLU A 12 12.56 5.80 -20.23
CA GLU A 12 13.06 7.08 -20.74
C GLU A 12 13.00 8.17 -19.68
N GLU A 13 11.88 8.27 -18.96
CA GLU A 13 11.71 9.21 -17.85
C GLU A 13 12.69 8.90 -16.71
N ALA A 14 12.88 7.63 -16.37
CA ALA A 14 13.85 7.19 -15.38
C ALA A 14 15.28 7.54 -15.81
N LYS A 15 15.61 7.36 -17.09
CA LYS A 15 16.91 7.73 -17.66
C LYS A 15 17.14 9.24 -17.57
N ALA A 16 16.14 10.04 -17.93
CA ALA A 16 16.21 11.48 -17.83
C ALA A 16 16.37 11.94 -16.37
N TYR A 17 15.64 11.33 -15.43
CA TYR A 17 15.75 11.65 -14.01
C TYR A 17 17.15 11.33 -13.45
N VAL A 18 17.72 10.18 -13.82
CA VAL A 18 19.11 9.84 -13.46
C VAL A 18 20.10 10.83 -14.08
N GLN A 19 19.90 11.23 -15.33
CA GLN A 19 20.77 12.21 -15.99
C GLN A 19 20.72 13.58 -15.30
N GLN A 20 19.54 14.04 -14.90
CA GLN A 20 19.34 15.28 -14.15
C GLN A 20 20.14 15.31 -12.84
N TRP A 21 20.22 14.19 -12.13
CA TRP A 21 20.86 14.10 -10.82
C TRP A 21 22.31 13.59 -10.85
N ASN A 22 22.88 13.30 -12.02
CA ASN A 22 24.29 12.92 -12.12
C ASN A 22 25.19 14.09 -11.68
N GLY A 23 26.09 13.84 -10.72
CA GLY A 23 27.01 14.85 -10.20
C GLY A 23 26.36 15.94 -9.34
N GLN A 24 25.06 15.80 -9.04
CA GLN A 24 24.34 16.70 -8.15
C GLN A 24 24.39 16.19 -6.70
N ASP A 25 24.22 17.12 -5.76
CA ASP A 25 24.05 16.80 -4.35
C ASP A 25 22.65 16.22 -4.11
N LEU A 26 22.59 14.91 -3.83
CA LEU A 26 21.34 14.18 -3.63
C LEU A 26 20.55 14.65 -2.40
N SER A 27 21.17 15.37 -1.46
CA SER A 27 20.46 15.95 -0.31
C SER A 27 19.45 17.03 -0.71
N LYS A 28 19.58 17.58 -1.92
CA LYS A 28 18.66 18.59 -2.47
C LYS A 28 17.40 17.98 -3.10
N ILE A 29 17.28 16.66 -3.14
CA ILE A 29 16.07 15.99 -3.63
C ILE A 29 14.93 16.25 -2.65
N ASP A 30 13.85 16.88 -3.11
CA ASP A 30 12.59 16.83 -2.40
C ASP A 30 12.01 15.41 -2.49
N VAL A 31 12.10 14.67 -1.39
CA VAL A 31 11.63 13.29 -1.27
C VAL A 31 10.12 13.15 -1.36
N ASN A 32 9.37 14.25 -1.33
CA ASN A 32 7.92 14.27 -1.54
C ASN A 32 7.54 14.62 -2.98
N SER A 33 8.51 14.99 -3.81
CA SER A 33 8.25 15.38 -5.20
C SER A 33 7.76 14.17 -6.02
N PRO A 34 6.82 14.38 -6.97
CA PRO A 34 6.37 13.30 -7.85
C PRO A 34 7.50 12.64 -8.65
N GLY A 35 8.52 13.41 -9.05
CA GLY A 35 9.67 12.87 -9.77
C GLY A 35 10.46 11.84 -8.94
N TRP A 36 10.75 12.17 -7.68
CA TRP A 36 11.45 11.25 -6.77
C TRP A 36 10.63 10.01 -6.46
N THR A 37 9.35 10.16 -6.07
CA THR A 37 8.54 9.00 -5.65
C THR A 37 8.31 8.03 -6.80
N LYS A 38 8.08 8.54 -8.01
CA LYS A 38 7.98 7.74 -9.24
C LYS A 38 9.29 7.02 -9.57
N PHE A 39 10.43 7.73 -9.50
CA PHE A 39 11.73 7.11 -9.73
C PHE A 39 12.05 6.03 -8.69
N ALA A 40 11.77 6.30 -7.42
CA ALA A 40 12.02 5.35 -6.35
C ALA A 40 11.15 4.09 -6.50
N ALA A 41 9.88 4.23 -6.87
CA ALA A 41 9.01 3.10 -7.21
C ALA A 41 9.53 2.31 -8.42
N PHE A 42 9.95 3.00 -9.50
CA PHE A 42 10.51 2.38 -10.70
C PHE A 42 11.77 1.57 -10.39
N ALA A 43 12.75 2.19 -9.73
CA ALA A 43 14.06 1.59 -9.46
C ALA A 43 13.99 0.42 -8.47
N SER A 44 12.97 0.39 -7.62
CA SER A 44 12.76 -0.67 -6.62
C SER A 44 11.84 -1.80 -7.08
N ASP A 45 11.25 -1.69 -8.28
CA ASP A 45 10.43 -2.76 -8.83
C ASP A 45 11.32 -3.91 -9.34
N PRO A 46 11.15 -5.16 -8.85
CA PRO A 46 11.91 -6.29 -9.37
C PRO A 46 11.69 -6.54 -10.87
N GLU A 47 10.56 -6.12 -11.44
CA GLU A 47 10.28 -6.26 -12.88
C GLU A 47 11.11 -5.27 -13.73
N ASN A 48 11.54 -4.15 -13.14
CA ASN A 48 12.34 -3.14 -13.82
C ASN A 48 13.86 -3.36 -13.70
N GLN A 49 14.31 -4.40 -12.99
CA GLN A 49 15.75 -4.58 -12.72
C GLN A 49 16.57 -4.78 -13.99
N VAL A 50 16.00 -5.41 -15.03
CA VAL A 50 16.65 -5.54 -16.34
C VAL A 50 16.80 -4.16 -17.01
N ALA A 51 15.79 -3.29 -16.92
CA ALA A 51 15.87 -1.94 -17.45
C ALA A 51 16.87 -1.07 -16.67
N VAL A 52 16.85 -1.13 -15.33
CA VAL A 52 17.84 -0.45 -14.48
C VAL A 52 19.26 -0.88 -14.83
N ALA A 53 19.47 -2.17 -15.10
CA ALA A 53 20.74 -2.70 -15.56
C ALA A 53 21.14 -2.19 -16.95
N SER A 54 20.27 -2.32 -17.95
CA SER A 54 20.56 -1.94 -19.34
C SER A 54 20.79 -0.43 -19.51
N LEU A 55 20.18 0.38 -18.65
CA LEU A 55 20.37 1.83 -18.63
C LEU A 55 21.63 2.27 -17.87
N GLY A 56 22.45 1.33 -17.36
CA GLY A 56 23.67 1.63 -16.62
C GLY A 56 23.40 2.37 -15.30
N MET A 57 22.23 2.14 -14.70
CA MET A 57 21.81 2.78 -13.44
C MET A 57 22.19 1.96 -12.21
N LEU A 58 22.62 0.70 -12.40
CA LEU A 58 23.10 -0.14 -11.31
C LEU A 58 24.29 0.50 -10.62
N GLY A 59 24.25 0.54 -9.29
CA GLY A 59 25.34 1.07 -8.47
C GLY A 59 25.42 2.59 -8.39
N LYS A 60 24.60 3.34 -9.14
CA LYS A 60 24.50 4.81 -8.96
C LYS A 60 23.95 5.14 -7.58
N ASP A 61 24.49 6.19 -6.96
CA ASP A 61 24.08 6.59 -5.61
C ASP A 61 22.61 7.03 -5.56
N LEU A 62 22.09 7.61 -6.65
CA LEU A 62 20.66 7.91 -6.79
C LEU A 62 19.80 6.63 -6.71
N THR A 63 20.19 5.56 -7.40
CA THR A 63 19.49 4.26 -7.36
C THR A 63 19.59 3.64 -5.96
N LYS A 64 20.75 3.70 -5.30
CA LYS A 64 20.92 3.22 -3.92
C LYS A 64 20.03 4.01 -2.95
N ALA A 65 19.97 5.33 -3.10
CA ALA A 65 19.12 6.20 -2.29
C ALA A 65 17.64 5.85 -2.48
N ALA A 66 17.20 5.61 -3.73
CA ALA A 66 15.86 5.16 -4.05
C ALA A 66 15.51 3.81 -3.39
N LEU A 67 16.40 2.81 -3.48
CA LEU A 67 16.20 1.51 -2.83
C LEU A 67 16.16 1.63 -1.31
N SER A 68 17.02 2.46 -0.71
CA SER A 68 17.01 2.72 0.73
C SER A 68 15.72 3.39 1.18
N TYR A 69 15.28 4.42 0.44
CA TYR A 69 14.02 5.11 0.65
C TYR A 69 12.85 4.12 0.60
N MET A 70 12.75 3.28 -0.43
CA MET A 70 11.65 2.32 -0.55
C MET A 70 11.71 1.19 0.47
N GLY A 71 12.88 0.83 0.99
CA GLY A 71 12.99 -0.20 2.04
C GLY A 71 12.67 0.31 3.46
N ARG A 72 12.35 1.58 3.65
CA ARG A 72 12.09 2.15 4.98
C ARG A 72 10.79 1.61 5.59
N ASN A 73 10.77 1.46 6.91
CA ASN A 73 9.53 1.20 7.63
C ASN A 73 8.68 2.48 7.65
N THR A 74 7.51 2.43 7.02
CA THR A 74 6.56 3.55 6.90
C THR A 74 5.29 3.34 7.72
N SER A 75 5.32 2.43 8.69
CA SER A 75 4.17 2.23 9.58
C SER A 75 3.82 3.54 10.30
N THR A 76 2.54 3.85 10.37
CA THR A 76 2.05 5.04 11.09
C THR A 76 1.91 4.78 12.58
N ALA A 77 1.89 3.50 12.97
CA ALA A 77 1.76 3.07 14.35
C ALA A 77 2.31 1.65 14.53
N THR A 78 2.69 1.33 15.77
CA THR A 78 2.93 -0.04 16.24
C THR A 78 2.04 -0.32 17.44
N VAL A 79 1.32 -1.45 17.43
CA VAL A 79 0.38 -1.85 18.49
C VAL A 79 0.66 -3.29 18.92
N SER A 80 0.28 -3.67 20.14
CA SER A 80 0.42 -5.08 20.58
C SER A 80 -0.72 -5.93 20.04
N ALA A 81 -0.41 -7.16 19.61
CA ALA A 81 -1.42 -8.14 19.21
C ALA A 81 -2.44 -8.41 20.32
N SER A 82 -2.02 -8.34 21.60
CA SER A 82 -2.92 -8.45 22.75
C SER A 82 -3.96 -7.33 22.81
N SER A 83 -3.59 -6.08 22.51
CA SER A 83 -4.52 -4.93 22.51
C SER A 83 -5.54 -5.01 21.37
N VAL A 84 -5.14 -5.64 20.25
CA VAL A 84 -6.00 -5.88 19.09
C VAL A 84 -6.85 -7.16 19.29
N GLY A 85 -6.42 -8.09 20.14
CA GLY A 85 -7.00 -9.44 20.22
C GLY A 85 -6.61 -10.34 19.04
N MET A 86 -5.50 -10.03 18.38
CA MET A 86 -5.06 -10.61 17.12
C MET A 86 -4.00 -11.69 17.32
N LYS A 87 -3.93 -12.67 16.41
CA LYS A 87 -2.86 -13.66 16.27
C LYS A 87 -2.59 -13.91 14.79
N TRP A 88 -1.34 -13.73 14.37
CA TRP A 88 -0.88 -14.03 13.01
C TRP A 88 -0.93 -15.54 12.72
N GLY A 89 -1.29 -15.92 11.49
CA GLY A 89 -1.27 -17.30 11.02
C GLY A 89 -2.33 -18.23 11.64
N GLN A 90 -3.26 -17.72 12.45
CA GLN A 90 -4.26 -18.52 13.19
C GLN A 90 -5.68 -18.44 12.59
N GLY A 91 -5.76 -18.13 11.30
CA GLY A 91 -7.01 -18.02 10.55
C GLY A 91 -7.73 -16.67 10.74
N ASN A 92 -8.72 -16.41 9.87
CA ASN A 92 -9.38 -15.10 9.80
C ASN A 92 -10.04 -14.66 11.12
N MET A 93 -10.64 -15.60 11.86
CA MET A 93 -11.29 -15.33 13.15
C MET A 93 -10.34 -14.76 14.21
N LYS A 94 -9.06 -15.13 14.16
CA LYS A 94 -8.04 -14.66 15.11
C LYS A 94 -7.17 -13.56 14.53
N GLN A 95 -7.31 -13.24 13.24
CA GLN A 95 -6.43 -12.29 12.55
C GLN A 95 -7.21 -11.12 11.94
N GLY A 96 -8.03 -11.39 10.93
CA GLY A 96 -8.76 -10.36 10.19
C GLY A 96 -9.86 -9.72 11.03
N MET A 97 -10.72 -10.52 11.67
CA MET A 97 -11.85 -9.98 12.44
C MET A 97 -11.40 -9.09 13.62
N PRO A 98 -10.42 -9.49 14.46
CA PRO A 98 -9.96 -8.63 15.54
C PRO A 98 -9.28 -7.34 15.04
N TRP A 99 -8.56 -7.40 13.92
CA TRP A 99 -8.00 -6.21 13.29
C TRP A 99 -9.10 -5.25 12.81
N GLU A 100 -10.12 -5.81 12.15
CA GLU A 100 -11.26 -5.08 11.64
C GLU A 100 -11.98 -4.36 12.80
N ASP A 101 -12.25 -5.06 13.90
CA ASP A 101 -12.88 -4.47 15.10
C ASP A 101 -12.01 -3.41 15.78
N TYR A 102 -10.68 -3.62 15.81
CA TYR A 102 -9.74 -2.62 16.34
C TYR A 102 -9.77 -1.32 15.53
N VAL A 103 -9.78 -1.40 14.19
CA VAL A 103 -9.94 -0.23 13.32
C VAL A 103 -11.26 0.50 13.63
N GLY A 104 -12.35 -0.24 13.83
CA GLY A 104 -13.66 0.32 14.13
C GLY A 104 -13.73 1.19 15.38
N LYS A 105 -12.89 0.90 16.39
CA LYS A 105 -12.79 1.72 17.62
C LYS A 105 -12.26 3.13 17.36
N THR A 106 -11.60 3.35 16.23
CA THR A 106 -11.01 4.64 15.84
C THR A 106 -11.90 5.45 14.89
N LEU A 107 -13.04 4.88 14.48
CA LEU A 107 -13.97 5.47 13.52
C LEU A 107 -15.27 5.90 14.21
N PRO A 108 -16.05 6.82 13.62
CA PRO A 108 -17.33 7.23 14.18
C PRO A 108 -18.28 6.06 14.38
N VAL A 109 -19.04 6.08 15.48
CA VAL A 109 -20.08 5.09 15.77
C VAL A 109 -21.08 5.04 14.60
N GLY A 110 -21.50 3.83 14.22
CA GLY A 110 -22.41 3.61 13.09
C GLY A 110 -21.72 3.55 11.71
N SER A 111 -20.40 3.71 11.64
CA SER A 111 -19.64 3.55 10.38
C SER A 111 -19.55 2.10 9.92
N ARG A 112 -19.68 1.12 10.83
CA ARG A 112 -19.56 -0.32 10.53
C ARG A 112 -20.58 -0.72 9.46
N LEU A 113 -20.12 -1.29 8.36
CA LEU A 113 -20.99 -1.88 7.35
C LEU A 113 -21.43 -3.29 7.77
N PRO A 114 -22.54 -3.81 7.23
CA PRO A 114 -22.97 -5.18 7.52
C PRO A 114 -21.85 -6.20 7.24
N PRO A 115 -21.76 -7.28 8.02
CA PRO A 115 -20.82 -8.37 7.73
C PRO A 115 -20.98 -8.87 6.30
N ASN A 116 -19.86 -9.13 5.62
CA ASN A 116 -19.79 -9.52 4.19
C ASN A 116 -20.18 -8.40 3.20
N PHE A 117 -20.32 -7.15 3.63
CA PHE A 117 -20.43 -6.03 2.69
C PHE A 117 -19.17 -6.01 1.80
N LYS A 118 -19.38 -5.88 0.49
CA LYS A 118 -18.27 -5.99 -0.47
C LYS A 118 -17.33 -4.80 -0.34
N THR A 119 -16.04 -5.06 -0.45
CA THR A 119 -14.94 -4.08 -0.53
C THR A 119 -14.65 -3.29 0.74
N TYR A 120 -15.66 -2.68 1.35
CA TYR A 120 -15.53 -1.80 2.50
C TYR A 120 -16.13 -2.41 3.76
N ASP A 121 -15.42 -2.23 4.86
CA ASP A 121 -15.85 -2.67 6.20
C ASP A 121 -16.48 -1.50 6.98
N TYR A 122 -16.15 -0.27 6.58
CA TYR A 122 -16.68 0.95 7.18
C TYR A 122 -17.02 2.02 6.13
N PHE A 123 -18.08 2.77 6.42
CA PHE A 123 -18.49 3.96 5.70
C PHE A 123 -18.96 5.03 6.70
N ASP A 124 -18.18 6.10 6.83
CA ASP A 124 -18.59 7.29 7.57
C ASP A 124 -19.53 8.13 6.69
N ARG A 125 -20.82 8.11 7.04
CA ARG A 125 -21.88 8.81 6.30
C ARG A 125 -21.78 10.33 6.40
N ALA A 126 -21.10 10.87 7.41
CA ALA A 126 -20.97 12.30 7.59
C ALA A 126 -19.92 12.89 6.64
N THR A 127 -18.81 12.19 6.46
CA THR A 127 -17.69 12.67 5.64
C THR A 127 -17.67 12.08 4.23
N GLY A 128 -18.34 10.94 4.03
CA GLY A 128 -18.23 10.16 2.80
C GLY A 128 -16.99 9.25 2.75
N ALA A 129 -16.24 9.13 3.84
CA ALA A 129 -15.02 8.32 3.90
C ALA A 129 -15.35 6.82 4.00
N VAL A 130 -14.70 6.00 3.17
CA VAL A 130 -14.79 4.54 3.23
C VAL A 130 -13.45 3.93 3.62
N VAL A 131 -13.52 2.87 4.43
CA VAL A 131 -12.34 2.14 4.91
C VAL A 131 -12.49 0.65 4.62
N SER A 132 -11.43 0.08 4.03
CA SER A 132 -11.20 -1.37 3.91
C SER A 132 -10.10 -1.78 4.89
N ALA A 133 -10.44 -2.53 5.92
CA ALA A 133 -9.50 -3.07 6.90
C ALA A 133 -8.92 -4.39 6.37
N LYS A 134 -7.59 -4.46 6.30
CA LYS A 134 -6.85 -5.63 5.81
C LYS A 134 -5.78 -6.03 6.78
N SER A 135 -5.56 -7.33 6.97
CA SER A 135 -4.37 -7.86 7.63
C SER A 135 -3.61 -8.74 6.65
N LEU A 136 -2.28 -8.66 6.67
CA LEU A 136 -1.42 -9.45 5.82
C LEU A 136 -0.27 -10.04 6.63
N ASP A 137 -0.30 -11.36 6.80
CA ASP A 137 0.81 -12.08 7.43
C ASP A 137 1.98 -12.19 6.45
N THR A 138 2.99 -11.37 6.68
CA THR A 138 4.21 -11.33 5.86
C THR A 138 5.17 -12.47 6.17
N GLN A 139 4.91 -13.28 7.20
CA GLN A 139 5.82 -14.34 7.67
C GLN A 139 5.47 -15.72 7.14
N THR A 140 4.40 -15.83 6.34
CA THR A 140 4.13 -17.09 5.64
C THR A 140 5.24 -17.42 4.66
N MET A 141 5.52 -18.72 4.46
CA MET A 141 6.57 -19.20 3.54
C MET A 141 6.44 -18.54 2.16
N ALA A 142 5.21 -18.46 1.63
CA ALA A 142 4.95 -17.86 0.33
C ALA A 142 5.26 -16.35 0.25
N LYS A 143 5.12 -15.59 1.34
CA LYS A 143 5.44 -14.15 1.38
C LYS A 143 6.92 -13.87 1.65
N LEU A 144 7.65 -14.85 2.20
CA LEU A 144 9.09 -14.76 2.42
C LEU A 144 9.89 -15.22 1.20
N SER A 145 9.45 -16.27 0.51
CA SER A 145 10.20 -16.90 -0.57
C SER A 145 9.99 -16.28 -1.94
N ASN A 146 8.85 -15.60 -2.16
CA ASN A 146 8.43 -15.17 -3.49
C ASN A 146 8.37 -13.64 -3.56
N PRO A 147 9.24 -12.98 -4.34
CA PRO A 147 9.15 -11.56 -4.62
C PRO A 147 7.77 -11.16 -5.18
N ASN A 148 7.37 -9.91 -4.95
CA ASN A 148 6.11 -9.31 -5.40
C ASN A 148 4.82 -9.91 -4.81
N GLN A 149 4.89 -10.91 -3.94
CA GLN A 149 3.70 -11.50 -3.33
C GLN A 149 3.02 -10.59 -2.30
N VAL A 150 3.78 -9.76 -1.57
CA VAL A 150 3.23 -8.77 -0.63
C VAL A 150 2.62 -7.62 -1.43
N TYR A 151 3.35 -7.09 -2.40
CA TYR A 151 2.90 -6.03 -3.30
C TYR A 151 1.57 -6.41 -3.99
N SER A 152 1.52 -7.57 -4.65
CA SER A 152 0.34 -8.01 -5.40
C SER A 152 -0.89 -8.19 -4.51
N SER A 153 -0.69 -8.62 -3.25
CA SER A 153 -1.79 -8.78 -2.29
C SER A 153 -2.40 -7.44 -1.92
N ILE A 154 -1.56 -6.44 -1.66
CA ILE A 154 -2.01 -5.08 -1.32
C ILE A 154 -2.60 -4.41 -2.57
N LYS A 155 -1.96 -4.53 -3.72
CA LYS A 155 -2.43 -4.04 -5.02
C LYS A 155 -3.85 -4.53 -5.33
N LYS A 156 -4.13 -5.81 -5.15
CA LYS A 156 -5.48 -6.37 -5.34
C LYS A 156 -6.53 -5.67 -4.47
N ASN A 157 -6.21 -5.38 -3.22
CA ASN A 157 -7.12 -4.65 -2.32
C ASN A 157 -7.31 -3.19 -2.75
N ILE A 158 -6.24 -2.53 -3.18
CA ILE A 158 -6.28 -1.18 -3.76
C ILE A 158 -7.16 -1.15 -5.00
N ASP A 159 -6.96 -2.08 -5.94
CA ASP A 159 -7.72 -2.18 -7.18
C ASP A 159 -9.22 -2.33 -6.92
N VAL A 160 -9.61 -3.23 -6.01
CA VAL A 160 -11.01 -3.47 -5.65
C VAL A 160 -11.62 -2.24 -4.95
N THR A 161 -10.83 -1.52 -4.15
CA THR A 161 -11.25 -0.27 -3.50
C THR A 161 -11.43 0.85 -4.52
N ALA A 162 -10.45 1.05 -5.40
CA ALA A 162 -10.47 2.08 -6.43
C ALA A 162 -11.65 1.91 -7.39
N LYS A 163 -11.90 0.67 -7.83
CA LYS A 163 -12.92 0.30 -8.83
C LYS A 163 -14.32 0.06 -8.25
N PHE A 164 -14.53 0.31 -6.97
CA PHE A 164 -15.86 0.15 -6.38
C PHE A 164 -16.86 1.15 -6.99
N GLU A 165 -17.99 0.64 -7.47
CA GLU A 165 -19.07 1.45 -8.02
C GLU A 165 -20.31 1.44 -7.12
N LYS A 166 -20.80 0.25 -6.73
CA LYS A 166 -21.99 0.10 -5.90
C LYS A 166 -22.03 -1.28 -5.24
N ALA A 167 -22.54 -1.32 -4.01
CA ALA A 167 -22.95 -2.56 -3.35
C ALA A 167 -24.17 -2.32 -2.46
N SER A 168 -25.02 -3.34 -2.36
CA SER A 168 -26.21 -3.36 -1.50
C SER A 168 -26.25 -4.67 -0.73
N LEU A 169 -26.38 -4.61 0.59
CA LEU A 169 -26.48 -5.78 1.46
C LEU A 169 -27.25 -5.42 2.74
N SER A 170 -28.15 -6.31 3.19
CA SER A 170 -28.93 -6.15 4.43
C SER A 170 -29.62 -4.78 4.53
N GLY A 171 -30.19 -4.29 3.42
CA GLY A 171 -30.87 -2.98 3.36
C GLY A 171 -29.93 -1.76 3.30
N VAL A 172 -28.61 -1.93 3.42
CA VAL A 172 -27.63 -0.85 3.27
C VAL A 172 -27.14 -0.79 1.83
N THR A 173 -27.15 0.39 1.22
CA THR A 173 -26.59 0.63 -0.12
C THR A 173 -25.52 1.71 -0.04
N VAL A 174 -24.35 1.44 -0.61
CA VAL A 174 -23.27 2.41 -0.81
C VAL A 174 -22.96 2.46 -2.30
N ASN A 175 -22.86 3.67 -2.84
CA ASN A 175 -22.45 3.89 -4.23
C ASN A 175 -21.25 4.86 -4.27
N SER A 176 -20.52 4.87 -5.37
CA SER A 176 -19.31 5.68 -5.54
C SER A 176 -19.57 7.19 -5.45
N SER A 177 -20.76 7.67 -5.82
CA SER A 177 -21.11 9.09 -5.69
C SER A 177 -21.27 9.56 -4.23
N MET A 178 -21.43 8.64 -3.28
CA MET A 178 -21.43 8.91 -1.84
C MET A 178 -20.01 8.97 -1.24
N ILE A 179 -18.99 8.55 -2.00
CA ILE A 179 -17.63 8.34 -1.50
C ILE A 179 -16.75 9.53 -1.84
N THR A 180 -16.23 10.18 -0.80
CA THR A 180 -15.31 11.34 -0.92
C THR A 180 -13.85 10.96 -0.77
N SER A 181 -13.56 9.89 -0.02
CA SER A 181 -12.20 9.40 0.21
C SER A 181 -12.18 7.89 0.43
N LYS A 182 -11.11 7.23 -0.04
CA LYS A 182 -10.93 5.78 0.03
C LYS A 182 -9.66 5.46 0.80
N GLU A 183 -9.76 4.60 1.81
CA GLU A 183 -8.60 4.17 2.60
C GLU A 183 -8.55 2.65 2.79
N VAL A 184 -7.34 2.08 2.67
CA VAL A 184 -7.00 0.73 3.13
C VAL A 184 -6.22 0.85 4.44
N ARG A 185 -6.76 0.30 5.53
CA ARG A 185 -6.08 0.18 6.84
C ARG A 185 -5.43 -1.19 6.93
N LEU A 186 -4.12 -1.25 6.70
CA LEU A 186 -3.36 -2.50 6.59
C LEU A 186 -2.59 -2.80 7.88
N ALA A 187 -2.86 -3.94 8.51
CA ALA A 187 -2.00 -4.53 9.53
C ALA A 187 -0.93 -5.44 8.91
N VAL A 188 0.31 -5.35 9.40
CA VAL A 188 1.42 -6.27 9.08
C VAL A 188 2.21 -6.66 10.36
N PRO A 189 2.88 -7.82 10.39
CA PRO A 189 3.76 -8.21 11.49
C PRO A 189 4.93 -7.24 11.71
N VAL A 190 5.39 -7.08 12.95
CA VAL A 190 6.58 -6.27 13.29
C VAL A 190 7.87 -6.77 12.63
N ASN A 191 7.97 -8.07 12.36
CA ASN A 191 9.12 -8.71 11.70
C ASN A 191 9.02 -8.70 10.16
N THR A 192 8.16 -7.85 9.59
CA THR A 192 8.16 -7.56 8.15
C THR A 192 9.54 -7.07 7.70
N THR A 193 10.11 -7.73 6.70
CA THR A 193 11.51 -7.52 6.29
C THR A 193 11.68 -6.24 5.46
N LYS A 194 12.92 -5.76 5.31
CA LYS A 194 13.23 -4.60 4.46
C LYS A 194 12.76 -4.78 3.01
N ALA A 195 12.91 -5.99 2.45
CA ALA A 195 12.44 -6.30 1.10
C ALA A 195 10.90 -6.23 1.00
N GLN A 196 10.19 -6.70 2.02
CA GLN A 196 8.74 -6.59 2.08
C GLN A 196 8.28 -5.14 2.28
N TRP A 197 9.04 -4.33 3.02
CA TRP A 197 8.79 -2.88 3.09
C TRP A 197 8.93 -2.19 1.74
N THR A 198 9.89 -2.60 0.91
CA THR A 198 9.95 -2.15 -0.50
C THR A 198 8.67 -2.47 -1.25
N GLU A 199 8.12 -3.68 -1.10
CA GLU A 199 6.84 -4.06 -1.71
C GLU A 199 5.65 -3.25 -1.17
N ILE A 200 5.59 -3.04 0.14
CA ILE A 200 4.54 -2.25 0.80
C ILE A 200 4.59 -0.80 0.34
N ASN A 201 5.77 -0.19 0.31
CA ASN A 201 5.92 1.21 -0.10
C ASN A 201 5.60 1.43 -1.58
N ARG A 202 5.95 0.48 -2.47
CA ARG A 202 5.47 0.52 -3.86
C ARG A 202 3.94 0.44 -3.93
N ALA A 203 3.32 -0.41 -3.11
CA ALA A 203 1.86 -0.50 -3.06
C ALA A 203 1.20 0.78 -2.49
N ILE A 204 1.83 1.46 -1.53
CA ILE A 204 1.35 2.76 -1.01
C ILE A 204 1.35 3.82 -2.12
N GLU A 205 2.45 3.94 -2.87
CA GLU A 205 2.52 4.90 -3.98
C GLU A 205 1.54 4.55 -5.10
N TYR A 206 1.40 3.26 -5.43
CA TYR A 206 0.36 2.80 -6.35
C TYR A 206 -1.04 3.19 -5.85
N GLY A 207 -1.32 3.00 -4.56
CA GLY A 207 -2.57 3.41 -3.93
C GLY A 207 -2.86 4.89 -4.13
N LYS A 208 -1.87 5.75 -3.86
CA LYS A 208 -1.99 7.20 -4.06
C LYS A 208 -2.38 7.55 -5.50
N ASN A 209 -1.75 6.91 -6.48
CA ASN A 209 -2.06 7.10 -7.90
C ASN A 209 -3.47 6.59 -8.28
N GLN A 210 -4.00 5.61 -7.55
CA GLN A 210 -5.37 5.12 -7.71
C GLN A 210 -6.42 5.91 -6.89
N GLY A 211 -6.03 6.99 -6.21
CA GLY A 211 -6.92 7.73 -5.31
C GLY A 211 -7.32 6.95 -4.05
N VAL A 212 -6.45 6.03 -3.60
CA VAL A 212 -6.66 5.18 -2.42
C VAL A 212 -5.50 5.37 -1.45
N LYS A 213 -5.80 5.91 -0.26
CA LYS A 213 -4.82 6.00 0.81
C LYS A 213 -4.55 4.62 1.39
N VAL A 214 -3.30 4.27 1.63
CA VAL A 214 -2.91 3.03 2.34
C VAL A 214 -2.20 3.42 3.63
N THR A 215 -2.79 3.07 4.77
CA THR A 215 -2.25 3.36 6.10
C THR A 215 -1.83 2.05 6.75
N VAL A 216 -0.55 1.92 7.09
CA VAL A 216 0.04 0.67 7.60
C VAL A 216 0.26 0.76 9.10
N THR A 217 -0.19 -0.26 9.84
CA THR A 217 0.07 -0.45 11.27
C THR A 217 0.85 -1.74 11.48
N GLN A 218 1.92 -1.69 12.26
CA GLN A 218 2.60 -2.89 12.69
C GLN A 218 1.93 -3.48 13.93
N VAL A 219 1.73 -4.80 13.94
CA VAL A 219 1.17 -5.52 15.08
C VAL A 219 2.21 -6.48 15.64
N LYS A 220 2.58 -6.25 16.91
CA LYS A 220 3.64 -6.96 17.65
C LYS A 220 3.12 -8.20 18.35
#